data_AF-A0A7U9RVM4-F1
#
_entry.id   AF-A0A7U9RVM4-F1
#
_cell.length_a   1.000
_cell.length_b   1.000
_cell.length_c   1.000
_cell.angle_alpha   90.00
_cell.angle_beta   90.00
_cell.angle_gamma   90.00
#
_symmetry.space_group_name_H-M   'P 1'
#
loop_
_entity.id
_entity.type
_entity.pdbx_description
1 polymer ?
#
loop_
_entity_poly.entity_id
_entity_poly.type
_entity_poly.pdbx_seq_one_letter_code
_entity_poly.pdbx_strand_id
1 'polypeptide(L)'
;MELKEIRQKIDAVDGQMKELFLKRMELSGRVAEAKRRTGGAVYVKEREAEVLALRSDGVSAELLPECTAFFGHMMEISRIYQYSLLAEETEGMQKLPKSEGAVDIEISCPSGHAVSPALCLNAAAVAGLQGEEVAFYKKGGEQFLHVRLSGDFSSALSRAVILQMLQESPAVVTTVRCSAVDE
;
A
#
# COMPACT_ATOMS: atom_id res chain seq x y z
N MET A 1 -22.14 27.71 -15.49
CA MET A 1 -20.71 27.87 -15.15
C MET A 1 -19.92 27.37 -16.33
N GLU A 2 -18.99 28.18 -16.82
CA GLU A 2 -18.10 27.78 -17.91
C GLU A 2 -17.03 26.81 -17.41
N LEU A 3 -16.50 25.98 -18.31
CA LEU A 3 -15.48 24.97 -17.97
C LEU A 3 -14.28 25.56 -17.21
N LYS A 4 -13.85 26.77 -17.57
CA LYS A 4 -12.75 27.47 -16.90
C LYS A 4 -13.08 27.79 -15.44
N GLU A 5 -14.30 28.24 -15.16
CA GLU A 5 -14.75 28.55 -13.79
C GLU A 5 -14.87 27.28 -12.96
N ILE A 6 -15.31 26.18 -13.56
CA ILE A 6 -15.39 24.86 -12.91
C ILE A 6 -13.98 24.42 -12.49
N ARG A 7 -12.99 24.50 -13.38
CA ARG A 7 -11.60 24.12 -13.09
C ARG A 7 -11.00 24.98 -11.98
N GLN A 8 -11.23 26.29 -11.98
CA GLN A 8 -10.75 27.16 -10.91
C GLN A 8 -11.33 26.80 -9.54
N LYS A 9 -12.60 26.35 -9.49
CA LYS A 9 -13.17 25.84 -8.24
C LYS A 9 -12.57 24.51 -7.82
N ILE A 10 -12.28 23.61 -8.77
CA ILE A 10 -11.57 22.35 -8.51
C ILE A 10 -10.19 22.64 -7.94
N ASP A 11 -9.41 23.54 -8.54
CA ASP A 11 -8.07 23.90 -8.07
C ASP A 11 -8.09 24.39 -6.60
N ALA A 12 -9.12 25.14 -6.22
CA ALA A 12 -9.29 25.60 -4.84
C ALA A 12 -9.62 24.45 -3.87
N VAL A 13 -10.45 23.49 -4.29
CA VAL A 13 -10.77 22.28 -3.51
C VAL A 13 -9.53 21.38 -3.40
N ASP A 14 -8.78 21.18 -4.47
CA ASP A 14 -7.54 20.41 -4.50
C ASP A 14 -6.49 20.99 -3.54
N GLY A 15 -6.42 22.33 -3.45
CA GLY A 15 -5.60 23.02 -2.46
C GLY A 15 -5.97 22.62 -1.02
N GLN A 16 -7.25 22.60 -0.67
CA GLN A 16 -7.73 22.18 0.65
C GLN A 16 -7.49 20.69 0.91
N MET A 17 -7.72 19.84 -0.10
CA MET A 17 -7.44 18.40 0.01
C MET A 17 -5.97 18.13 0.28
N LYS A 18 -5.06 18.86 -0.36
CA LYS A 18 -3.62 18.75 -0.10
C LYS A 18 -3.27 19.09 1.35
N GLU A 19 -3.82 20.16 1.90
CA GLU A 19 -3.58 20.55 3.30
C GLU A 19 -4.07 19.48 4.28
N LEU A 20 -5.29 18.95 4.07
CA LEU A 20 -5.86 17.88 4.88
C LEU A 20 -5.07 16.58 4.77
N PHE A 21 -4.62 16.25 3.55
CA PHE A 21 -3.76 15.08 3.31
C PHE A 21 -2.45 15.19 4.09
N LEU A 22 -1.73 16.31 4.01
CA LEU A 22 -0.49 16.52 4.75
C LEU A 22 -0.71 16.40 6.26
N LYS A 23 -1.80 16.97 6.77
CA LYS A 23 -2.16 16.84 8.19
C LYS A 23 -2.42 15.39 8.58
N ARG A 24 -3.09 14.61 7.72
CA ARG A 24 -3.32 13.19 7.96
C ARG A 24 -2.02 12.38 7.95
N MET A 25 -1.07 12.70 7.07
CA MET A 25 0.24 12.03 7.03
C MET A 25 1.06 12.31 8.30
N GLU A 26 1.05 13.53 8.82
CA GLU A 26 1.63 13.87 10.13
C GLU A 26 1.05 12.99 11.25
N LEU A 27 -0.28 12.86 11.30
CA LEU A 27 -0.96 12.00 12.28
C LEU A 27 -0.60 10.51 12.07
N SER A 28 -0.49 10.06 10.83
CA SER A 28 -0.07 8.70 10.49
C SER A 28 1.35 8.40 11.01
N GLY A 29 2.28 9.36 10.91
CA GLY A 29 3.62 9.25 11.51
C GLY A 29 3.57 9.10 13.04
N ARG A 30 2.68 9.85 13.70
CA ARG A 30 2.46 9.70 15.15
C ARG A 30 1.86 8.36 15.52
N VAL A 31 1.00 7.79 14.67
CA VAL A 31 0.48 6.43 14.83
C VAL A 31 1.60 5.39 14.71
N ALA A 32 2.53 5.54 13.75
CA ALA A 32 3.70 4.67 13.63
C ALA A 32 4.53 4.68 14.92
N GLU A 33 4.81 5.87 15.47
CA GLU A 33 5.58 6.00 16.71
C GLU A 33 4.86 5.36 17.92
N ALA A 34 3.55 5.54 18.02
CA ALA A 34 2.76 4.87 19.06
C ALA A 34 2.82 3.34 18.91
N LYS A 35 2.68 2.82 17.68
CA LYS A 35 2.75 1.39 17.36
C LYS A 35 4.13 0.79 17.65
N ARG A 36 5.21 1.52 17.35
CA ARG A 36 6.59 1.11 17.70
C ARG A 36 6.72 0.85 19.20
N ARG A 37 6.17 1.73 20.04
CA ARG A 37 6.24 1.61 21.51
C ARG A 37 5.40 0.46 22.06
N THR A 38 4.27 0.16 21.42
CA THR A 38 3.33 -0.86 21.90
C THR A 38 3.49 -2.22 21.22
N GLY A 39 4.26 -2.31 20.14
CA GLY A 39 4.32 -3.49 19.27
C GLY A 39 3.07 -3.70 18.41
N GLY A 40 2.27 -2.64 18.20
CA GLY A 40 1.02 -2.74 17.44
C GLY A 40 1.24 -2.90 15.94
N ALA A 41 0.42 -3.73 15.28
CA ALA A 41 0.48 -3.90 13.83
C ALA A 41 0.09 -2.62 13.06
N VAL A 42 0.74 -2.39 11.91
CA VAL A 42 0.39 -1.26 11.03
C VAL A 42 -1.00 -1.47 10.42
N TYR A 43 -1.24 -2.65 9.84
CA TYR A 43 -2.54 -3.02 9.29
C TYR A 43 -3.43 -3.68 10.35
N VAL A 44 -4.65 -3.17 10.50
CA VAL A 44 -5.69 -3.72 11.38
C VAL A 44 -7.00 -3.70 10.60
N LYS A 45 -7.41 -4.86 10.07
CA LYS A 45 -8.53 -4.99 9.13
C LYS A 45 -9.83 -4.41 9.69
N GLU A 46 -10.15 -4.73 10.93
CA GLU A 46 -11.37 -4.29 11.60
C GLU A 46 -11.39 -2.77 11.74
N ARG A 47 -10.26 -2.17 12.11
CA ARG A 47 -10.14 -0.73 12.24
C ARG A 47 -10.34 0.01 10.91
N GLU A 48 -9.83 -0.55 9.82
CA GLU A 48 -10.03 0.05 8.50
C GLU A 48 -11.47 -0.07 8.01
N ALA A 49 -12.12 -1.21 8.27
CA ALA A 49 -13.54 -1.39 7.97
C ALA A 49 -14.41 -0.36 8.73
N GLU A 50 -14.11 -0.09 10.00
CA GLU A 50 -14.78 0.96 10.79
C GLU A 50 -14.57 2.35 10.19
N VAL A 51 -13.34 2.68 9.78
CA VAL A 51 -13.04 4.00 9.18
C VAL A 51 -13.79 4.17 7.87
N LEU A 52 -13.83 3.15 7.01
CA LEU A 52 -14.58 3.20 5.75
C LEU A 52 -16.06 3.42 6.03
N ALA A 53 -16.68 2.60 6.89
CA ALA A 53 -18.09 2.71 7.24
C ALA A 53 -18.43 4.11 7.77
N LEU A 54 -17.61 4.66 8.66
CA LEU A 54 -17.82 6.00 9.23
C LEU A 54 -17.63 7.12 8.22
N ARG A 55 -16.71 6.98 7.26
CA ARG A 55 -16.38 8.04 6.29
C ARG A 55 -17.28 7.99 5.06
N SER A 56 -17.87 6.85 4.77
CA SER A 56 -18.87 6.67 3.72
C SER A 56 -20.30 6.88 4.21
N ASP A 57 -20.52 7.06 5.51
CA ASP A 57 -21.84 7.30 6.08
C ASP A 57 -22.47 8.57 5.50
N GLY A 58 -23.74 8.48 5.11
CA GLY A 58 -24.49 9.58 4.49
C GLY A 58 -24.08 9.95 3.06
N VAL A 59 -23.11 9.26 2.44
CA VAL A 59 -22.76 9.47 1.03
C VAL A 59 -23.88 8.91 0.14
N SER A 60 -24.25 9.63 -0.92
CA SER A 60 -25.25 9.17 -1.88
C SER A 60 -24.81 7.88 -2.56
N ALA A 61 -25.77 7.02 -2.93
CA ALA A 61 -25.48 5.75 -3.59
C ALA A 61 -24.66 5.90 -4.89
N GLU A 62 -24.82 7.03 -5.58
CA GLU A 62 -24.09 7.36 -6.81
C GLU A 62 -22.60 7.65 -6.61
N LEU A 63 -22.19 8.12 -5.42
CA LEU A 63 -20.79 8.48 -5.12
C LEU A 63 -20.16 7.56 -4.05
N LEU A 64 -20.93 6.60 -3.54
CA LEU A 64 -20.48 5.69 -2.49
C LEU A 64 -19.27 4.85 -2.91
N PRO A 65 -19.22 4.26 -4.13
CA PRO A 65 -18.04 3.53 -4.58
C PRO A 65 -16.77 4.39 -4.63
N GLU A 66 -16.88 5.60 -5.18
CA GLU A 66 -15.78 6.55 -5.35
C GLU A 66 -15.26 7.04 -3.99
N CYS A 67 -16.17 7.36 -3.07
CA CYS A 67 -15.80 7.78 -1.71
C CYS A 67 -15.10 6.64 -0.95
N THR A 68 -15.64 5.43 -1.04
CA THR A 68 -15.03 4.24 -0.40
C THR A 68 -13.64 3.97 -0.95
N ALA A 69 -13.46 4.04 -2.28
CA ALA A 69 -12.16 3.88 -2.93
C ALA A 69 -11.16 4.96 -2.50
N PHE A 70 -11.58 6.23 -2.44
CA PHE A 70 -10.75 7.35 -1.98
C PHE A 70 -10.21 7.11 -0.57
N PHE A 71 -11.09 6.80 0.39
CA PHE A 71 -10.67 6.55 1.77
C PHE A 71 -9.81 5.28 1.90
N GLY A 72 -10.10 4.25 1.09
CA GLY A 72 -9.30 3.03 1.00
C GLY A 72 -7.86 3.31 0.56
N HIS A 73 -7.67 3.99 -0.57
CA HIS A 73 -6.34 4.38 -1.06
C HIS A 73 -5.62 5.33 -0.11
N MET A 74 -6.35 6.26 0.51
CA MET A 74 -5.77 7.17 1.50
C MET A 74 -5.25 6.41 2.73
N MET A 75 -5.95 5.36 3.19
CA MET A 75 -5.45 4.48 4.25
C MET A 75 -4.22 3.71 3.80
N GLU A 76 -4.23 3.16 2.59
CA GLU A 76 -3.09 2.44 2.00
C GLU A 76 -1.82 3.31 1.95
N ILE A 77 -1.92 4.54 1.44
CA ILE A 77 -0.80 5.50 1.43
C ILE A 77 -0.27 5.76 2.85
N SER A 78 -1.16 5.85 3.84
CA SER A 78 -0.76 6.00 5.23
C SER A 78 -0.08 4.76 5.81
N ARG A 79 -0.44 3.56 5.38
CA ARG A 79 0.26 2.33 5.79
C ARG A 79 1.65 2.27 5.18
N ILE A 80 1.80 2.56 3.88
CA ILE A 80 3.12 2.65 3.22
C ILE A 80 4.03 3.62 3.99
N TYR A 81 3.51 4.81 4.35
CA TYR A 81 4.28 5.78 5.13
C TYR A 81 4.60 5.29 6.56
N GLN A 82 3.68 4.59 7.24
CA GLN A 82 3.97 3.99 8.54
C GLN A 82 5.07 2.92 8.41
N TYR A 83 4.98 2.04 7.41
CA TYR A 83 5.99 1.02 7.18
C TYR A 83 7.35 1.63 6.83
N SER A 84 7.42 2.71 6.04
CA SER A 84 8.71 3.34 5.72
C SER A 84 9.42 3.89 6.95
N LEU A 85 8.67 4.32 7.96
CA LEU A 85 9.21 4.73 9.25
C LEU A 85 9.64 3.55 10.13
N LEU A 86 9.10 2.35 9.90
CA LEU A 86 9.34 1.13 10.70
C LEU A 86 10.25 0.09 9.98
N ALA A 87 10.60 0.32 8.72
CA ALA A 87 11.20 -0.68 7.82
C ALA A 87 12.60 -1.16 8.22
N GLU A 88 13.34 -0.39 9.01
CA GLU A 88 14.65 -0.83 9.53
C GLU A 88 14.53 -1.88 10.63
N GLU A 89 13.41 -1.91 11.34
CA GLU A 89 13.19 -2.72 12.54
C GLU A 89 12.44 -4.03 12.24
N THR A 90 11.98 -4.23 11.01
CA THR A 90 11.07 -5.34 10.68
C THR A 90 11.78 -6.56 10.09
N GLU A 91 11.47 -7.76 10.62
CA GLU A 91 12.01 -9.04 10.15
C GLU A 91 11.70 -9.31 8.66
N GLY A 92 12.61 -9.98 7.96
CA GLY A 92 12.49 -10.29 6.52
C GLY A 92 13.09 -9.24 5.58
N MET A 93 13.24 -8.00 6.05
CA MET A 93 13.78 -6.88 5.26
C MET A 93 15.28 -6.98 4.95
N GLN A 94 16.02 -7.82 5.67
CA GLN A 94 17.44 -8.09 5.40
C GLN A 94 17.68 -8.91 4.14
N LYS A 95 16.65 -9.59 3.63
CA LYS A 95 16.74 -10.41 2.42
C LYS A 95 16.64 -9.58 1.14
N LEU A 96 16.09 -8.37 1.20
CA LEU A 96 15.94 -7.52 0.03
C LEU A 96 17.30 -6.99 -0.46
N PRO A 97 17.44 -6.70 -1.78
CA PRO A 97 18.60 -5.98 -2.28
C PRO A 97 18.81 -4.66 -1.53
N LYS A 98 20.06 -4.20 -1.42
CA LYS A 98 20.40 -2.90 -0.79
C LYS A 98 20.51 -1.76 -1.80
N SER A 99 20.31 -2.07 -3.08
CA SER A 99 20.48 -1.21 -4.25
C SER A 99 19.55 -1.73 -5.35
N GLU A 100 19.84 -1.41 -6.60
CA GLU A 100 19.23 -2.07 -7.77
C GLU A 100 19.26 -3.59 -7.66
N GLY A 101 18.15 -4.22 -8.06
CA GLY A 101 17.96 -5.66 -8.03
C GLY A 101 16.58 -6.08 -8.46
N ALA A 102 16.26 -7.35 -8.25
CA ALA A 102 14.92 -7.90 -8.46
C ALA A 102 14.51 -8.81 -7.29
N VAL A 103 13.22 -8.80 -6.99
CA VAL A 103 12.59 -9.65 -5.97
C VAL A 103 11.37 -10.35 -6.52
N ASP A 104 11.32 -11.65 -6.29
CA ASP A 104 10.12 -12.46 -6.50
C ASP A 104 9.28 -12.48 -5.22
N ILE A 105 7.98 -12.20 -5.34
CA ILE A 105 7.03 -12.17 -4.22
C ILE A 105 5.85 -13.05 -4.58
N GLU A 106 5.49 -13.95 -3.68
CA GLU A 106 4.30 -14.77 -3.79
C GLU A 106 3.37 -14.47 -2.61
N ILE A 107 2.12 -14.18 -2.94
CA ILE A 107 1.10 -13.70 -2.02
C ILE A 107 -0.12 -14.61 -2.13
N SER A 108 -0.57 -15.18 -1.02
CA SER A 108 -1.88 -15.83 -0.96
C SER A 108 -2.98 -14.77 -0.88
N CYS A 109 -3.95 -14.87 -1.78
CA CYS A 109 -5.10 -13.98 -1.90
C CYS A 109 -6.39 -14.76 -1.59
N PRO A 110 -6.70 -15.07 -0.32
CA PRO A 110 -7.94 -15.77 -0.01
C PRO A 110 -9.16 -14.96 -0.42
N SER A 111 -10.22 -15.63 -0.86
CA SER A 111 -11.47 -15.00 -1.29
C SER A 111 -12.00 -14.04 -0.20
N GLY A 112 -12.31 -12.80 -0.60
CA GLY A 112 -12.86 -11.78 0.31
C GLY A 112 -11.84 -10.98 1.15
N HIS A 113 -10.56 -10.90 0.73
CA HIS A 113 -9.52 -10.15 1.43
C HIS A 113 -9.09 -8.87 0.70
N ALA A 114 -8.47 -7.95 1.46
CA ALA A 114 -8.18 -6.57 1.08
C ALA A 114 -7.01 -6.40 0.08
N VAL A 115 -6.16 -7.42 -0.07
CA VAL A 115 -4.99 -7.34 -0.95
C VAL A 115 -5.43 -7.56 -2.40
N SER A 116 -5.86 -6.48 -3.03
CA SER A 116 -6.11 -6.46 -4.46
C SER A 116 -4.76 -6.39 -5.20
N PRO A 117 -4.53 -7.24 -6.20
CA PRO A 117 -3.29 -7.22 -6.97
C PRO A 117 -3.00 -5.88 -7.65
N ALA A 118 -4.05 -5.16 -8.06
CA ALA A 118 -3.92 -3.83 -8.62
C ALA A 118 -3.32 -2.83 -7.61
N LEU A 119 -3.65 -2.96 -6.32
CA LEU A 119 -3.09 -2.13 -5.25
C LEU A 119 -1.61 -2.43 -5.04
N CYS A 120 -1.23 -3.71 -5.02
CA CYS A 120 0.17 -4.12 -4.92
C CYS A 120 1.01 -3.50 -6.04
N LEU A 121 0.57 -3.61 -7.30
CA LEU A 121 1.30 -3.07 -8.44
C LEU A 121 1.32 -1.53 -8.44
N ASN A 122 0.22 -0.89 -8.04
CA ASN A 122 0.19 0.57 -7.90
C ASN A 122 1.18 1.05 -6.84
N ALA A 123 1.23 0.40 -5.67
CA ALA A 123 2.19 0.71 -4.62
C ALA A 123 3.64 0.53 -5.10
N ALA A 124 3.93 -0.55 -5.82
CA ALA A 124 5.25 -0.78 -6.43
C ALA A 124 5.63 0.36 -7.38
N ALA A 125 4.73 0.75 -8.28
CA ALA A 125 4.96 1.85 -9.21
C ALA A 125 5.20 3.19 -8.50
N VAL A 126 4.46 3.49 -7.42
CA VAL A 126 4.68 4.70 -6.59
C VAL A 126 6.09 4.72 -5.98
N ALA A 127 6.64 3.56 -5.65
CA ALA A 127 8.01 3.42 -5.14
C ALA A 127 9.08 3.38 -6.24
N GLY A 128 8.71 3.50 -7.52
CA GLY A 128 9.63 3.40 -8.65
C GLY A 128 10.04 1.96 -8.99
N LEU A 129 9.38 0.95 -8.41
CA LEU A 129 9.61 -0.45 -8.74
C LEU A 129 8.81 -0.83 -9.99
N GLN A 130 9.41 -1.63 -10.85
CA GLN A 130 8.82 -2.11 -12.10
C GLN A 130 8.33 -3.54 -11.94
N GLY A 131 7.12 -3.83 -12.43
CA GLY A 131 6.63 -5.21 -12.52
C GLY A 131 7.15 -5.89 -13.78
N GLU A 132 8.04 -6.86 -13.61
CA GLU A 132 8.59 -7.67 -14.72
C GLU A 132 7.68 -8.84 -15.07
N GLU A 133 7.10 -9.47 -14.05
CA GLU A 133 6.19 -10.60 -14.20
C GLU A 133 5.05 -10.51 -13.19
N VAL A 134 3.83 -10.83 -13.65
CA VAL A 134 2.65 -10.91 -12.80
C VAL A 134 1.85 -12.14 -13.21
N ALA A 135 1.63 -13.07 -12.28
CA ALA A 135 0.87 -14.28 -12.52
C ALA A 135 -0.17 -14.53 -11.42
N PHE A 136 -1.38 -14.90 -11.86
CA PHE A 136 -2.46 -15.35 -10.99
C PHE A 136 -2.70 -16.82 -11.20
N TYR A 137 -2.71 -17.58 -10.12
CA TYR A 137 -2.96 -19.00 -10.22
C TYR A 137 -3.66 -19.53 -8.96
N LYS A 138 -4.17 -20.76 -9.04
CA LYS A 138 -4.80 -21.45 -7.92
C LYS A 138 -4.00 -22.70 -7.56
N LYS A 139 -3.82 -22.94 -6.26
CA LYS A 139 -3.17 -24.15 -5.73
C LYS A 139 -3.90 -24.58 -4.47
N GLY A 140 -4.40 -25.81 -4.45
CA GLY A 140 -5.13 -26.34 -3.29
C GLY A 140 -6.43 -25.60 -2.94
N GLY A 141 -7.05 -24.91 -3.91
CA GLY A 141 -8.26 -24.11 -3.68
C GLY A 141 -8.00 -22.66 -3.25
N GLU A 142 -6.77 -22.32 -2.89
CA GLU A 142 -6.32 -20.96 -2.61
C GLU A 142 -5.86 -20.26 -3.89
N GLN A 143 -6.06 -18.95 -3.96
CA GLN A 143 -5.56 -18.09 -5.04
C GLN A 143 -4.22 -17.49 -4.63
N PHE A 144 -3.28 -17.41 -5.57
CA PHE A 144 -1.97 -16.83 -5.39
C PHE A 144 -1.71 -15.78 -6.45
N LEU A 145 -1.01 -14.73 -6.03
CA LEU A 145 -0.40 -13.71 -6.86
C LEU A 145 1.12 -13.88 -6.77
N HIS A 146 1.75 -14.17 -7.90
CA HIS A 146 3.19 -14.05 -8.04
C HIS A 146 3.51 -12.73 -8.75
N VAL A 147 4.44 -11.95 -8.19
CA VAL A 147 4.96 -10.72 -8.78
C VAL A 147 6.47 -10.73 -8.72
N ARG A 148 7.11 -10.47 -9.85
CA ARG A 148 8.52 -10.12 -9.92
C ARG A 148 8.66 -8.61 -10.06
N LEU A 149 9.34 -7.99 -9.10
CA LEU A 149 9.57 -6.55 -9.06
C LEU A 149 11.07 -6.25 -9.20
N SER A 150 11.44 -5.27 -10.01
CA SER A 150 12.81 -4.75 -10.09
C SER A 150 12.91 -3.25 -9.88
N GLY A 151 14.11 -2.77 -9.59
CA GLY A 151 14.42 -1.36 -9.33
C GLY A 151 15.26 -1.16 -8.08
N ASP A 152 15.32 0.08 -7.60
CA ASP A 152 16.13 0.46 -6.45
C ASP A 152 15.47 0.11 -5.09
N PHE A 153 16.06 -0.84 -4.38
CA PHE A 153 15.65 -1.25 -3.04
C PHE A 153 16.40 -0.51 -1.90
N SER A 154 17.24 0.49 -2.23
CA SER A 154 17.94 1.31 -1.23
C SER A 154 17.02 2.28 -0.49
N SER A 155 15.91 2.68 -1.12
CA SER A 155 14.99 3.66 -0.55
C SER A 155 14.09 3.09 0.56
N ALA A 156 13.75 3.91 1.55
CA ALA A 156 12.79 3.52 2.58
C ALA A 156 11.39 3.23 2.01
N LEU A 157 11.02 3.88 0.89
CA LEU A 157 9.71 3.73 0.26
C LEU A 157 9.56 2.39 -0.46
N SER A 158 10.53 2.00 -1.29
CA SER A 158 10.51 0.69 -1.96
C SER A 158 10.49 -0.45 -0.94
N ARG A 159 11.31 -0.33 0.11
CA ARG A 159 11.31 -1.22 1.26
C ARG A 159 9.95 -1.31 1.96
N ALA A 160 9.30 -0.17 2.20
CA ALA A 160 7.98 -0.12 2.83
C ALA A 160 6.89 -0.80 2.01
N VAL A 161 6.91 -0.62 0.69
CA VAL A 161 5.95 -1.25 -0.21
C VAL A 161 6.09 -2.76 -0.19
N ILE A 162 7.32 -3.28 -0.23
CA ILE A 162 7.52 -4.72 -0.08
C ILE A 162 7.02 -5.17 1.28
N LEU A 163 7.39 -4.47 2.36
CA LEU A 163 6.97 -4.85 3.70
C LEU A 163 5.44 -4.89 3.85
N GLN A 164 4.74 -3.92 3.26
CA GLN A 164 3.29 -3.89 3.22
C GLN A 164 2.71 -5.14 2.56
N MET A 165 3.23 -5.54 1.39
CA MET A 165 2.79 -6.76 0.71
C MET A 165 2.96 -8.01 1.58
N LEU A 166 4.05 -8.07 2.35
CA LEU A 166 4.37 -9.21 3.20
C LEU A 166 3.52 -9.28 4.47
N GLN A 167 3.28 -8.13 5.12
CA GLN A 167 2.62 -8.07 6.42
C GLN A 167 1.09 -8.06 6.32
N GLU A 168 0.53 -7.60 5.20
CA GLU A 168 -0.93 -7.49 5.02
C GLU A 168 -1.55 -8.75 4.39
N SER A 169 -0.74 -9.73 4.04
CA SER A 169 -1.17 -10.97 3.39
C SER A 169 -1.22 -12.12 4.41
N PRO A 170 -2.38 -12.79 4.57
CA PRO A 170 -2.63 -13.71 5.69
C PRO A 170 -1.89 -15.06 5.64
N ALA A 171 -1.16 -15.40 4.57
CA ALA A 171 -0.39 -16.64 4.49
C ALA A 171 0.94 -16.43 3.77
N VAL A 172 2.01 -16.49 4.55
CA VAL A 172 3.40 -16.40 4.13
C VAL A 172 3.82 -17.72 3.46
N VAL A 173 3.91 -17.72 2.13
CA VAL A 173 5.03 -18.37 1.43
C VAL A 173 5.79 -17.26 0.72
N THR A 174 6.29 -16.30 1.49
CA THR A 174 7.18 -15.29 0.94
C THR A 174 8.55 -15.91 0.71
N THR A 175 8.76 -16.47 -0.47
CA THR A 175 10.12 -16.71 -0.93
C THR A 175 10.59 -15.46 -1.65
N VAL A 176 11.21 -14.52 -0.93
CA VAL A 176 12.02 -13.50 -1.60
C VAL A 176 13.22 -14.22 -2.22
N ARG A 177 13.23 -14.33 -3.55
CA ARG A 177 14.43 -14.69 -4.29
C ARG A 177 15.02 -13.41 -4.86
N CYS A 178 16.25 -13.14 -4.47
CA CYS A 178 17.02 -12.04 -5.04
C CYS A 178 17.84 -12.60 -6.20
N SER A 179 17.68 -12.01 -7.37
CA SER A 179 18.61 -12.20 -8.48
C SER A 179 19.49 -10.96 -8.54
N ALA A 180 20.81 -11.13 -8.64
CA ALA A 180 21.66 -10.03 -9.07
C ALA A 180 21.20 -9.63 -10.48
N VAL A 181 21.21 -8.32 -10.77
CA VAL A 181 21.11 -7.88 -12.16
C VAL A 181 22.37 -8.41 -12.84
N ASP A 182 22.23 -9.32 -13.80
CA ASP A 182 23.36 -9.75 -14.61
C ASP A 182 23.97 -8.48 -15.26
N GLU A 183 25.24 -8.22 -14.96
CA GLU A 183 26.03 -7.11 -15.54
C GLU A 183 26.17 -7.24 -17.06
#